data_AF-A0A9P1FI34-F1
#
_entry.id   AF-A0A9P1FI34-F1
#
_cell.length_a   1.000
_cell.length_b   1.000
_cell.length_c   1.000
_cell.angle_alpha   90.00
_cell.angle_beta   90.00
_cell.angle_gamma   90.00
#
_symmetry.space_group_name_H-M   'P 1'
#
loop_
_entity.id
_entity.type
_entity.pdbx_description
1 polymer ?
#
loop_
_entity_poly.entity_id
_entity_poly.type
_entity_poly.pdbx_seq_one_letter_code
_entity_poly.pdbx_strand_id
1 'polypeptide(L)'
;MIVGIFDGIIKKFNDKFPRQAVKKFDKISAVNGKAGTSNEMRRMMVSAIADETLELLQLTLRRPTEHEIRLERPGALGLQVNYTDLLGGVLISKVVSDGLVDRWNQQQKAAGAAGSSRIKVGDRIIALNGDELKGDDLLERLKTFGQVFLGGLCPVLLVGAWLILANIQSSVTDSSAVSWNSQVTEEETRRKEKKERKSRKHRHHSADAHADRSAKKDDGALPKPYNWAEEVVKASLDPQNQWEFPAPSGKAGYVRNLRSVGDRSWAVS
;
A
#
# COMPACT_ATOMS: atom_id res chain seq x y z
N MET A 1 8.63 1.31 3.95
CA MET A 1 8.33 2.71 4.27
C MET A 1 7.36 2.70 5.43
N ILE A 2 7.54 3.56 6.42
CA ILE A 2 6.69 3.63 7.60
C ILE A 2 5.44 4.45 7.25
N VAL A 3 4.27 3.83 7.33
CA VAL A 3 2.99 4.47 6.94
C VAL A 3 2.30 5.12 8.14
N GLY A 4 2.57 4.63 9.35
CA GLY A 4 2.04 5.15 10.59
C GLY A 4 2.90 4.71 11.76
N ILE A 5 2.79 5.45 12.86
CA ILE A 5 3.43 5.13 14.13
C ILE A 5 2.31 4.87 15.13
N PHE A 6 2.25 3.66 15.63
CA PHE A 6 1.25 3.22 16.59
C PHE A 6 1.85 3.21 18.01
N ASP A 7 0.98 3.16 19.01
CA ASP A 7 1.40 3.00 20.40
C ASP A 7 2.21 1.71 20.57
N GLY A 8 3.43 1.84 21.09
CA GLY A 8 4.36 0.71 21.18
C GLY A 8 5.80 1.15 21.38
N ILE A 9 6.74 0.24 21.10
CA ILE A 9 8.18 0.44 21.30
C ILE A 9 8.69 1.66 20.52
N ILE A 10 8.26 1.84 19.27
CA ILE A 10 8.67 2.97 18.42
C ILE A 10 8.19 4.30 19.01
N LYS A 11 6.94 4.38 19.50
CA LYS A 11 6.42 5.61 20.13
C LYS A 11 7.21 5.95 21.39
N LYS A 12 7.41 4.97 22.29
CA LYS A 12 8.23 5.14 23.50
C LYS A 12 9.66 5.59 23.18
N PHE A 13 10.24 5.03 22.12
CA PHE A 13 11.56 5.45 21.63
C PHE A 13 11.54 6.90 21.14
N ASN A 14 10.55 7.29 20.34
CA ASN A 14 10.42 8.66 19.83
C ASN A 14 10.25 9.68 20.95
N ASP A 15 9.47 9.35 21.98
CA ASP A 15 9.25 10.22 23.15
C ASP A 15 10.55 10.43 23.93
N LYS A 16 11.36 9.36 24.07
CA LYS A 16 12.65 9.42 24.77
C LYS A 16 13.75 10.10 23.94
N PHE A 17 13.73 9.96 22.62
CA PHE A 17 14.77 10.43 21.72
C PHE A 17 14.21 11.28 20.55
N PRO A 18 13.70 12.50 20.82
CA PRO A 18 12.99 13.31 19.82
C PRO A 18 13.87 13.69 18.61
N ARG A 19 15.18 13.83 18.80
CA ARG A 19 16.13 14.12 17.71
C ARG A 19 16.35 12.95 16.76
N GLN A 20 16.17 11.73 17.25
CA GLN A 20 16.31 10.49 16.49
C GLN A 20 14.96 9.84 16.19
N ALA A 21 13.86 10.58 16.45
CA ALA A 21 12.52 10.06 16.29
C ALA A 21 12.30 9.53 14.87
N VAL A 22 11.77 8.31 14.82
CA VAL A 22 11.26 7.67 13.62
C VAL A 22 10.04 8.45 13.17
N LYS A 23 10.01 8.88 11.91
CA LYS A 23 8.90 9.66 11.35
C LYS A 23 8.12 8.83 10.32
N LYS A 24 6.91 9.30 10.02
CA LYS A 24 6.16 8.83 8.86
C LYS A 24 7.02 9.00 7.61
N PHE A 25 6.85 8.07 6.68
CA PHE A 25 7.61 7.96 5.42
C PHE A 25 9.09 7.58 5.54
N ASP A 26 9.65 7.46 6.73
CA ASP A 26 11.01 6.93 6.89
C ASP A 26 11.09 5.52 6.26
N LYS A 27 12.17 5.26 5.51
CA LYS A 27 12.44 3.97 4.87
C LYS A 27 13.46 3.20 5.68
N ILE A 28 13.08 2.03 6.17
CA ILE A 28 14.02 1.08 6.78
C ILE A 28 14.95 0.55 5.69
N SER A 29 16.26 0.76 5.86
CA SER A 29 17.31 0.29 4.94
C SER A 29 18.08 -0.91 5.50
N ALA A 30 18.16 -1.05 6.82
CA ALA A 30 18.77 -2.20 7.48
C ALA A 30 18.17 -2.44 8.87
N VAL A 31 18.23 -3.70 9.30
CA VAL A 31 17.79 -4.19 10.63
C VAL A 31 18.97 -4.93 11.25
N ASN A 32 19.44 -4.49 12.41
CA ASN A 32 20.62 -5.03 13.11
C ASN A 32 21.85 -5.10 12.19
N GLY A 33 22.10 -4.02 11.45
CA GLY A 33 23.22 -3.91 10.50
C GLY A 33 23.05 -4.70 9.19
N LYS A 34 22.00 -5.51 9.05
CA LYS A 34 21.75 -6.31 7.85
C LYS A 34 20.74 -5.61 6.92
N ALA A 35 21.18 -5.29 5.71
CA ALA A 35 20.32 -4.82 4.63
C ALA A 35 19.73 -6.00 3.86
N GLY A 36 18.57 -5.79 3.22
CA GLY A 36 17.93 -6.84 2.42
C GLY A 36 16.68 -6.35 1.70
N THR A 37 16.00 -7.27 1.03
CA THR A 37 14.68 -7.05 0.43
C THR A 37 13.62 -6.76 1.50
N SER A 38 12.50 -6.16 1.11
CA SER A 38 11.40 -5.85 2.05
C SER A 38 10.92 -7.07 2.85
N ASN A 39 10.89 -8.25 2.22
CA ASN A 39 10.48 -9.49 2.86
C ASN A 39 11.52 -10.01 3.86
N GLU A 40 12.81 -9.91 3.52
CA GLU A 40 13.89 -10.28 4.44
C GLU A 40 13.93 -9.35 5.64
N MET A 41 13.83 -8.04 5.42
CA MET A 41 13.75 -7.05 6.50
C MET A 41 12.56 -7.31 7.43
N ARG A 42 11.39 -7.63 6.87
CA ARG A 42 10.22 -8.02 7.67
C ARG A 42 10.50 -9.25 8.52
N ARG A 43 11.09 -10.31 7.93
CA ARG A 43 11.44 -11.53 8.67
C ARG A 43 12.45 -11.24 9.78
N MET A 44 13.50 -10.46 9.49
CA MET A 44 14.50 -10.06 10.49
C MET A 44 13.88 -9.27 11.63
N MET A 45 12.96 -8.34 11.37
CA MET A 45 12.26 -7.62 12.43
C MET A 45 11.39 -8.56 13.29
N VAL A 46 10.62 -9.46 12.66
CA VAL A 46 9.76 -10.40 13.39
C VAL A 46 10.61 -11.34 14.26
N SER A 47 11.69 -11.89 13.71
CA SER A 47 12.62 -12.72 14.47
C SER A 47 13.28 -11.95 15.60
N ALA A 48 13.69 -10.70 15.37
CA ALA A 48 14.31 -9.89 16.41
C ALA A 48 13.33 -9.49 17.53
N ILE A 49 12.05 -9.39 17.23
CA ILE A 49 10.99 -9.11 18.23
C ILE A 49 10.64 -10.38 19.03
N ALA A 50 10.72 -11.55 18.41
CA ALA A 50 10.42 -12.83 19.05
C ALA A 50 11.56 -13.36 19.92
N ASP A 51 12.78 -12.88 19.69
CA ASP A 51 13.97 -13.27 20.45
C ASP A 51 14.07 -12.47 21.74
N GLU A 52 13.69 -13.08 22.86
CA GLU A 52 13.76 -12.48 24.19
C GLU A 52 15.19 -12.17 24.65
N THR A 53 16.20 -12.77 24.00
CA THR A 53 17.61 -12.54 24.32
C THR A 53 18.17 -11.25 23.69
N LEU A 54 17.48 -10.69 22.70
CA LEU A 54 17.90 -9.44 22.06
C LEU A 54 17.51 -8.24 22.91
N GLU A 55 18.50 -7.68 23.59
CA GLU A 55 18.32 -6.44 24.37
C GLU A 55 18.10 -5.19 23.50
N LEU A 56 18.60 -5.20 22.24
CA LEU A 56 18.62 -4.02 21.37
C LEU A 56 18.22 -4.34 19.92
N LEU A 57 17.15 -3.70 19.45
CA LEU A 57 16.77 -3.64 18.04
C LEU A 57 17.35 -2.38 17.40
N GLN A 58 18.32 -2.53 16.50
CA GLN A 58 18.92 -1.42 15.77
C GLN A 58 18.29 -1.28 14.37
N LEU A 59 17.69 -0.12 14.10
CA LEU A 59 17.13 0.20 12.78
C LEU A 59 17.99 1.27 12.09
N THR A 60 18.36 1.03 10.84
CA THR A 60 18.93 2.08 9.98
C THR A 60 17.83 2.62 9.08
N LEU A 61 17.60 3.93 9.16
CA LEU A 61 16.52 4.62 8.47
C LEU A 61 17.08 5.59 7.43
N ARG A 62 16.36 5.72 6.32
CA ARG A 62 16.55 6.77 5.31
C ARG A 62 15.30 7.63 5.27
N ARG A 63 15.45 8.90 5.62
CA ARG A 63 14.36 9.90 5.59
C ARG A 63 14.21 10.48 4.18
N PRO A 64 13.03 10.41 3.55
CA PRO A 64 12.74 11.13 2.33
C PRO A 64 12.76 12.65 2.56
N THR A 65 13.10 13.42 1.53
CA THR A 65 12.93 14.87 1.52
C THR A 65 11.55 15.21 0.97
N GLU A 66 10.83 16.09 1.67
CA GLU A 66 9.54 16.59 1.21
C GLU A 66 9.75 17.86 0.38
N HIS A 67 9.00 17.97 -0.72
CA HIS A 67 9.04 19.10 -1.63
C HIS A 67 7.62 19.58 -1.89
N GLU A 68 7.39 20.89 -1.74
CA GLU A 68 6.16 21.55 -2.17
C GLU A 68 6.33 22.07 -3.60
N ILE A 69 5.38 21.72 -4.45
CA ILE A 69 5.39 22.04 -5.88
C ILE A 69 4.04 22.63 -6.24
N ARG A 70 4.07 23.75 -6.94
CA ARG A 70 2.87 24.47 -7.39
C ARG A 70 2.76 24.35 -8.89
N LEU A 71 1.66 23.77 -9.36
CA LEU A 71 1.36 23.58 -10.77
C LEU A 71 0.01 24.23 -11.09
N GLU A 72 0.03 25.15 -12.05
CA GLU A 72 -1.18 25.61 -12.72
C GLU A 72 -1.55 24.59 -13.79
N ARG A 73 -2.81 24.16 -13.83
CA ARG A 73 -3.22 23.04 -14.67
C ARG A 73 -4.08 23.49 -15.85
N PRO A 74 -3.47 23.90 -16.97
CA PRO A 74 -4.21 24.13 -18.21
C PRO A 74 -4.62 22.81 -18.91
N GLY A 75 -4.22 21.64 -18.40
CA GLY A 75 -4.49 20.34 -19.04
C GLY A 75 -4.07 19.11 -18.22
N ALA A 76 -3.78 17.98 -18.88
CA ALA A 76 -3.33 16.78 -18.19
C ALA A 76 -1.96 16.96 -17.53
N LEU A 77 -1.77 16.41 -16.32
CA LEU A 77 -0.49 16.49 -15.58
C LEU A 77 0.67 15.82 -16.33
N GLY A 78 0.38 14.83 -17.18
CA GLY A 78 1.40 14.03 -17.85
C GLY A 78 2.13 13.10 -16.90
N LEU A 79 1.41 12.49 -15.96
CA LEU A 79 1.96 11.52 -15.01
C LEU A 79 1.26 10.17 -15.16
N GLN A 80 2.06 9.11 -15.14
CA GLN A 80 1.62 7.77 -14.86
C GLN A 80 1.90 7.48 -13.39
N VAL A 81 0.87 7.03 -12.68
CA VAL A 81 0.96 6.79 -11.24
C VAL A 81 0.49 5.40 -10.88
N ASN A 82 1.15 4.82 -9.88
CA ASN A 82 0.79 3.55 -9.26
C ASN A 82 0.41 3.82 -7.81
N TYR A 83 -0.68 3.23 -7.35
CA TYR A 83 -1.11 3.38 -5.97
C TYR A 83 -1.64 2.05 -5.44
N THR A 84 -1.61 1.93 -4.11
CA THR A 84 -2.25 0.85 -3.36
C THR A 84 -2.64 1.43 -2.02
N ASP A 85 -3.73 0.97 -1.41
CA ASP A 85 -4.22 1.51 -0.13
C ASP A 85 -3.23 1.34 1.03
N LEU A 86 -2.33 0.37 0.90
CA LEU A 86 -1.26 0.09 1.88
C LEU A 86 -0.07 1.06 1.77
N LEU A 87 0.03 1.81 0.68
CA LEU A 87 1.11 2.76 0.47
C LEU A 87 0.69 4.13 1.00
N GLY A 88 1.57 4.78 1.77
CA GLY A 88 1.39 6.17 2.19
C GLY A 88 1.61 7.13 1.02
N GLY A 89 0.67 7.19 0.08
CA GLY A 89 0.68 8.09 -1.08
C GLY A 89 0.79 7.38 -2.43
N VAL A 90 0.64 8.19 -3.49
CA VAL A 90 0.63 7.76 -4.89
C VAL A 90 2.06 7.80 -5.46
N LEU A 91 2.56 6.69 -5.96
CA LEU A 91 3.92 6.55 -6.52
C LEU A 91 3.95 6.95 -7.99
N ILE A 92 4.87 7.84 -8.37
CA ILE A 92 5.07 8.23 -9.76
C ILE A 92 5.85 7.12 -10.47
N SER A 93 5.19 6.43 -11.41
CA SER A 93 5.78 5.33 -12.17
C SER A 93 6.41 5.81 -13.48
N LYS A 94 5.84 6.84 -14.12
CA LYS A 94 6.38 7.46 -15.33
C LYS A 94 6.00 8.92 -15.41
N VAL A 95 6.92 9.75 -15.89
CA VAL A 95 6.62 11.12 -16.34
C VAL A 95 6.49 11.08 -17.85
N VAL A 96 5.34 11.53 -18.38
CA VAL A 96 5.06 11.57 -19.81
C VAL A 96 5.82 12.73 -20.42
N SER A 97 6.58 12.46 -21.49
CA SER A 97 7.30 13.49 -22.25
C SER A 97 6.33 14.52 -22.80
N ASP A 98 6.71 15.80 -22.74
CA ASP A 98 5.86 16.93 -23.15
C ASP A 98 4.58 17.11 -22.29
N GLY A 99 4.46 16.37 -21.19
CA GLY A 99 3.44 16.60 -20.18
C GLY A 99 3.71 17.87 -19.37
N LEU A 100 2.67 18.38 -18.69
CA LEU A 100 2.78 19.57 -17.83
C LEU A 100 3.93 19.45 -16.81
N VAL A 101 4.05 18.30 -16.15
CA VAL A 101 5.13 18.05 -15.17
C VAL A 101 6.50 18.00 -15.83
N ASP A 102 6.62 17.46 -17.04
CA ASP A 102 7.88 17.44 -17.77
C ASP A 102 8.33 18.85 -18.16
N ARG A 103 7.42 19.67 -18.70
CA ARG A 103 7.69 21.08 -19.02
C ARG A 103 8.08 21.87 -17.78
N TRP A 104 7.36 21.68 -16.66
CA TRP A 104 7.72 22.30 -15.39
C TRP A 104 9.12 21.87 -14.92
N ASN A 105 9.45 20.58 -14.99
CA ASN A 105 10.78 20.06 -14.66
C ASN A 105 11.88 20.67 -15.53
N GLN A 106 11.61 20.90 -16.82
CA GLN A 106 12.54 21.54 -17.75
C GLN A 106 12.75 23.02 -17.40
N GLN A 107 11.68 23.74 -17.03
CA GLN A 107 11.76 25.12 -16.54
C GLN A 107 12.60 25.22 -15.26
N GLN A 108 12.38 24.32 -14.30
CA GLN A 108 13.20 24.26 -13.07
C GLN A 108 14.68 23.99 -13.39
N LYS A 109 14.95 23.10 -14.36
CA LYS A 109 16.33 22.83 -14.81
C LYS A 109 16.95 24.07 -15.46
N ALA A 110 16.22 24.79 -16.30
CA ALA A 110 16.69 26.02 -16.95
C ALA A 110 16.94 27.15 -15.92
N ALA A 111 16.13 27.23 -14.87
CA ALA A 111 16.30 28.16 -13.75
C ALA A 111 17.48 27.81 -12.82
N GLY A 112 18.23 26.74 -13.10
CA GLY A 112 19.36 26.31 -12.28
C GLY A 112 18.97 25.66 -10.95
N ALA A 113 17.70 25.26 -10.79
CA ALA A 113 17.27 24.57 -9.58
C ALA A 113 18.02 23.24 -9.41
N ALA A 114 18.39 22.93 -8.17
CA ALA A 114 19.06 21.69 -7.84
C ALA A 114 18.26 20.49 -8.36
N GLY A 115 18.96 19.46 -8.84
CA GLY A 115 18.32 18.27 -9.40
C GLY A 115 17.36 17.57 -8.44
N SER A 116 17.44 17.82 -7.12
CA SER A 116 16.54 17.32 -6.08
C SER A 116 15.15 17.95 -6.12
N SER A 117 14.99 19.17 -6.63
CA SER A 117 13.71 19.89 -6.63
C SER A 117 12.78 19.51 -7.80
N ARG A 118 13.22 18.61 -8.68
CA ARG A 118 12.45 18.13 -9.84
C ARG A 118 11.68 16.87 -9.49
N ILE A 119 10.47 16.75 -10.06
CA ILE A 119 9.64 15.55 -9.93
C ILE A 119 10.25 14.43 -10.77
N LYS A 120 10.47 13.27 -10.18
CA LYS A 120 11.07 12.10 -10.83
C LYS A 120 10.23 10.85 -10.61
N VAL A 121 10.52 9.85 -11.43
CA VAL A 121 10.03 8.48 -11.21
C VAL A 121 10.54 7.98 -9.86
N GLY A 122 9.65 7.41 -9.07
CA GLY A 122 9.92 6.95 -7.71
C GLY A 122 9.52 7.93 -6.61
N ASP A 123 9.24 9.19 -6.96
CA ASP A 123 8.70 10.16 -6.01
C ASP A 123 7.25 9.79 -5.64
N ARG A 124 6.81 10.27 -4.48
CA ARG A 124 5.47 9.99 -3.96
C ARG A 124 4.72 11.29 -3.72
N ILE A 125 3.50 11.33 -4.21
CA ILE A 125 2.54 12.37 -3.87
C ILE A 125 1.85 11.94 -2.58
N ILE A 126 2.06 12.72 -1.52
CA ILE A 126 1.51 12.44 -0.18
C ILE A 126 0.35 13.36 0.19
N ALA A 127 0.32 14.58 -0.37
CA ALA A 127 -0.67 15.59 -0.07
C ALA A 127 -0.99 16.40 -1.33
N LEU A 128 -2.23 16.89 -1.39
CA LEU A 128 -2.72 17.77 -2.44
C LEU A 128 -3.44 18.95 -1.79
N ASN A 129 -2.97 20.16 -2.08
CA ASN A 129 -3.53 21.41 -1.55
C ASN A 129 -3.54 21.45 -0.01
N GLY A 130 -2.49 20.92 0.61
CA GLY A 130 -2.34 20.86 2.07
C GLY A 130 -3.03 19.65 2.72
N ASP A 131 -3.94 18.97 2.01
CA ASP A 131 -4.64 17.81 2.54
C ASP A 131 -3.85 16.53 2.28
N GLU A 132 -3.55 15.80 3.35
CA GLU A 132 -2.94 14.47 3.26
C GLU A 132 -3.99 13.43 2.90
N LEU A 133 -3.88 12.85 1.70
CA LEU A 133 -4.87 11.92 1.14
C LEU A 133 -4.23 10.58 0.81
N LYS A 134 -5.04 9.52 0.77
CA LYS A 134 -4.58 8.15 0.51
C LYS A 134 -5.30 7.55 -0.69
N GLY A 135 -4.65 6.58 -1.34
CA GLY A 135 -5.25 5.69 -2.32
C GLY A 135 -6.10 6.41 -3.38
N ASP A 136 -7.35 5.96 -3.49
CA ASP A 136 -8.32 6.46 -4.45
C ASP A 136 -8.69 7.93 -4.23
N ASP A 137 -8.82 8.39 -2.98
CA ASP A 137 -9.19 9.78 -2.68
C ASP A 137 -8.17 10.76 -3.28
N LEU A 138 -6.88 10.45 -3.14
CA LEU A 138 -5.81 11.27 -3.72
C LEU A 138 -5.87 11.25 -5.24
N LEU A 139 -6.19 10.11 -5.84
CA LEU A 139 -6.27 9.96 -7.30
C LEU A 139 -7.49 10.69 -7.88
N GLU A 140 -8.64 10.60 -7.22
CA GLU A 140 -9.85 11.33 -7.60
C GLU A 140 -9.59 12.84 -7.53
N ARG A 141 -8.95 13.30 -6.45
CA ARG A 141 -8.58 14.70 -6.30
C ARG A 141 -7.57 15.16 -7.37
N LEU A 142 -6.63 14.31 -7.75
CA LEU A 142 -5.72 14.57 -8.87
C LEU A 142 -6.45 14.66 -10.22
N LYS A 143 -7.64 14.09 -10.39
CA LYS A 143 -8.44 14.22 -11.62
C LYS A 143 -9.24 15.52 -11.64
N THR A 144 -9.85 15.88 -10.52
CA THR A 144 -10.85 16.96 -10.43
C THR A 144 -10.25 18.37 -10.37
N PHE A 145 -9.07 18.56 -9.77
CA PHE A 145 -8.58 19.91 -9.48
C PHE A 145 -7.83 20.57 -10.66
N GLY A 146 -8.23 21.81 -10.99
CA GLY A 146 -7.59 22.68 -12.01
C GLY A 146 -6.35 23.46 -11.52
N GLN A 147 -6.04 23.40 -10.23
CA GLN A 147 -4.76 23.83 -9.68
C GLN A 147 -4.30 22.80 -8.66
N VAL A 148 -3.02 22.43 -8.72
CA VAL A 148 -2.47 21.35 -7.91
C VAL A 148 -1.24 21.84 -7.16
N PHE A 149 -1.35 21.84 -5.85
CA PHE A 149 -0.24 22.03 -4.93
C PHE A 149 0.17 20.65 -4.42
N LEU A 150 1.30 20.14 -4.90
CA LEU A 150 1.88 18.87 -4.46
C LEU A 150 2.86 19.18 -3.34
N GLY A 151 2.43 19.13 -2.08
CA GLY A 151 3.30 19.44 -0.96
C GLY A 151 2.63 19.28 0.40
N GLY A 152 3.34 18.63 1.32
CA GLY A 152 2.95 18.46 2.71
C GLY A 152 3.31 19.70 3.54
N LEU A 153 2.44 19.99 4.51
CA LEU A 153 2.40 21.20 5.33
C LEU A 153 3.72 21.48 6.07
N CYS A 154 4.38 22.57 5.71
CA CYS A 154 5.12 23.37 6.68
C CYS A 154 4.31 24.64 6.96
N PRO A 155 3.47 24.69 8.02
CA PRO A 155 2.80 25.91 8.41
C PRO A 155 3.82 26.80 9.12
N VAL A 156 4.71 27.44 8.36
CA VAL A 156 5.43 28.61 8.86
C VAL A 156 4.63 29.81 8.43
N LEU A 157 3.94 30.40 9.41
CA LEU A 157 3.21 31.66 9.35
C LEU A 157 3.92 32.70 8.48
N LEU A 158 3.43 32.87 7.24
CA LEU A 158 3.71 34.04 6.41
C LEU A 158 2.37 34.63 5.99
N VAL A 159 1.82 35.43 6.89
CA VAL A 159 0.73 36.37 6.59
C VAL A 159 1.37 37.48 5.76
N GLY A 160 1.25 37.39 4.43
CA GLY A 160 1.92 38.31 3.52
C GLY A 160 1.34 38.27 2.10
N ALA A 161 0.16 38.87 1.96
CA ALA A 161 -0.40 39.48 0.75
C ALA A 161 0.12 39.02 -0.62
N TRP A 162 -0.66 38.22 -1.35
CA TRP A 162 -0.65 38.21 -2.82
C TRP A 162 -2.07 38.26 -3.36
N LEU A 163 -2.45 39.46 -3.81
CA LEU A 163 -3.64 39.74 -4.61
C LEU A 163 -3.15 39.88 -6.06
N ILE A 164 -3.27 38.83 -6.87
CA ILE A 164 -3.23 38.96 -8.34
C ILE A 164 -4.40 38.15 -8.90
N LEU A 165 -5.42 38.89 -9.33
CA LEU A 165 -6.49 38.40 -10.17
C LEU A 165 -5.96 38.32 -11.61
N ALA A 166 -5.79 37.12 -12.14
CA ALA A 166 -5.66 36.89 -13.58
C ALA A 166 -6.82 36.00 -14.04
N ASN A 167 -7.81 36.64 -14.66
CA ASN A 167 -8.96 36.03 -15.29
C ASN A 167 -8.52 35.49 -16.67
N ILE A 168 -8.22 34.19 -16.74
CA ILE A 168 -7.91 33.51 -18.00
C ILE A 168 -9.07 32.54 -18.30
N GLN A 169 -9.93 32.93 -19.24
CA GLN A 169 -10.91 32.04 -19.85
C GLN A 169 -10.16 31.01 -20.70
N SER A 170 -10.20 29.74 -20.30
CA SER A 170 -9.75 28.61 -21.11
C SER A 170 -10.96 27.77 -21.54
N SER A 171 -11.10 27.58 -22.85
CA SER A 171 -12.09 26.72 -23.47
C SER A 171 -11.65 25.26 -23.32
N VAL A 172 -12.51 24.47 -22.66
CA VAL A 172 -12.29 23.04 -22.42
C VAL A 172 -12.70 22.26 -23.67
N THR A 173 -11.75 21.60 -24.31
CA THR A 173 -12.04 20.46 -25.19
C THR A 173 -11.77 19.18 -24.40
N ASP A 174 -12.84 18.44 -24.16
CA ASP A 174 -12.83 17.17 -23.47
C ASP A 174 -12.28 16.11 -24.44
N SER A 175 -11.08 15.60 -24.16
CA SER A 175 -10.50 14.45 -24.85
C SER A 175 -10.08 13.43 -23.80
N SER A 176 -11.10 12.92 -23.09
CA SER A 176 -11.00 11.82 -22.15
C SER A 176 -10.97 10.47 -22.88
N ALA A 177 -9.80 10.13 -23.43
CA ALA A 177 -9.47 8.75 -23.81
C ALA A 177 -8.16 8.33 -23.15
N VAL A 178 -8.17 8.32 -21.81
CA VAL A 178 -7.05 7.78 -21.05
C VAL A 178 -7.25 6.27 -20.92
N SER A 179 -6.58 5.52 -21.80
CA SER A 179 -6.53 4.05 -21.83
C SER A 179 -5.94 3.48 -20.54
N TRP A 180 -6.80 3.23 -19.54
CA TRP A 180 -6.45 2.55 -18.30
C TRP A 180 -7.32 1.33 -18.09
N ASN A 181 -7.07 0.28 -18.87
CA ASN A 181 -7.59 -1.05 -18.56
C ASN A 181 -6.69 -2.21 -19.01
N SER A 182 -5.43 -1.97 -19.37
CA SER A 182 -4.59 -3.00 -20.01
C SER A 182 -3.87 -3.95 -19.05
N GLN A 183 -3.53 -3.54 -17.82
CA GLN A 183 -2.71 -4.40 -16.94
C GLN A 183 -3.52 -5.34 -16.04
N VAL A 184 -4.69 -4.93 -15.57
CA VAL A 184 -5.59 -5.83 -14.81
C VAL A 184 -6.12 -6.93 -15.73
N THR A 185 -6.42 -6.59 -16.99
CA THR A 185 -6.85 -7.56 -18.00
C THR A 185 -5.73 -8.51 -18.41
N GLU A 186 -4.47 -8.08 -18.50
CA GLU A 186 -3.32 -8.99 -18.76
C GLU A 186 -3.08 -10.00 -17.62
N GLU A 187 -3.14 -9.58 -16.35
CA GLU A 187 -2.94 -10.53 -15.25
C GLU A 187 -4.12 -11.50 -15.10
N GLU A 188 -5.34 -11.03 -15.34
CA GLU A 188 -6.55 -11.84 -15.30
C GLU A 188 -6.63 -12.82 -16.48
N THR A 189 -6.27 -12.40 -17.69
CA THR A 189 -6.16 -13.30 -18.86
C THR A 189 -5.07 -14.35 -18.65
N ARG A 190 -3.92 -13.98 -18.10
CA ARG A 190 -2.83 -14.93 -17.80
C ARG A 190 -3.22 -15.93 -16.70
N ARG A 191 -4.02 -15.53 -15.70
CA ARG A 191 -4.60 -16.45 -14.70
C ARG A 191 -5.66 -17.37 -15.32
N LYS A 192 -6.48 -16.86 -16.24
CA LYS A 192 -7.51 -17.63 -16.95
C LYS A 192 -6.88 -18.68 -17.88
N GLU A 193 -5.86 -18.32 -18.65
CA GLU A 193 -5.12 -19.24 -19.51
C GLU A 193 -4.44 -20.36 -18.69
N LYS A 194 -3.86 -20.03 -17.52
CA LYS A 194 -3.23 -21.03 -16.65
C LYS A 194 -4.26 -22.02 -16.07
N LYS A 195 -5.48 -21.59 -15.77
CA LYS A 195 -6.59 -22.47 -15.33
C LYS A 195 -7.07 -23.37 -16.48
N GLU A 196 -7.18 -22.85 -17.68
CA GLU A 196 -7.61 -23.61 -18.86
C GLU A 196 -6.58 -24.68 -19.27
N ARG A 197 -5.29 -24.38 -19.22
CA ARG A 197 -4.23 -25.38 -19.45
C ARG A 197 -4.28 -26.53 -18.44
N LYS A 198 -4.61 -26.24 -17.17
CA LYS A 198 -4.77 -27.29 -16.14
C LYS A 198 -6.01 -28.17 -16.41
N SER A 199 -7.15 -27.57 -16.74
CA SER A 199 -8.38 -28.35 -16.98
C SER A 199 -8.28 -29.23 -18.23
N ARG A 200 -7.61 -28.78 -19.30
CA ARG A 200 -7.32 -29.61 -20.49
C ARG A 200 -6.44 -30.82 -20.18
N LYS A 201 -5.45 -30.67 -19.28
CA LYS A 201 -4.55 -31.78 -18.93
C LYS A 201 -5.25 -32.91 -18.17
N HIS A 202 -6.27 -32.60 -17.37
CA HIS A 202 -7.06 -33.62 -16.67
C HIS A 202 -8.05 -34.37 -17.56
N ARG A 203 -8.50 -33.79 -18.69
CA ARG A 203 -9.42 -34.47 -19.61
C ARG A 203 -8.76 -35.55 -20.47
N HIS A 204 -7.49 -35.35 -20.86
CA HIS A 204 -6.81 -36.34 -21.70
C HIS A 204 -6.30 -37.58 -20.95
N HIS A 205 -6.17 -37.53 -19.62
CA HIS A 205 -5.75 -38.71 -18.86
C HIS A 205 -6.88 -39.67 -18.48
N SER A 206 -8.14 -39.31 -18.77
CA SER A 206 -9.31 -40.10 -18.39
C SER A 206 -9.86 -40.99 -19.53
N ALA A 207 -9.35 -40.87 -20.75
CA ALA A 207 -9.95 -41.54 -21.92
C ALA A 207 -9.27 -42.86 -22.30
N ASP A 208 -8.02 -43.10 -21.88
CA ASP A 208 -7.23 -44.27 -22.34
C ASP A 208 -7.04 -45.36 -21.27
N ALA A 209 -7.82 -45.37 -20.19
CA ALA A 209 -7.66 -46.33 -19.08
C ALA A 209 -8.68 -47.48 -19.07
N HIS A 210 -9.21 -47.88 -20.24
CA HIS A 210 -10.11 -49.03 -20.37
C HIS A 210 -9.73 -49.97 -21.52
N ALA A 211 -8.55 -50.59 -21.43
CA ALA A 211 -8.27 -51.87 -22.09
C ALA A 211 -6.99 -52.48 -21.52
N ASP A 212 -7.06 -53.16 -20.37
CA ASP A 212 -6.57 -54.54 -20.29
C ASP A 212 -6.81 -55.13 -18.90
N ARG A 213 -7.70 -56.14 -18.86
CA ARG A 213 -7.85 -57.05 -17.73
C ARG A 213 -6.78 -58.13 -17.88
N SER A 214 -5.65 -57.98 -17.20
CA SER A 214 -4.68 -59.05 -17.02
C SER A 214 -4.47 -59.26 -15.52
N ALA A 215 -5.01 -60.37 -15.01
CA ALA A 215 -4.76 -60.88 -13.67
C ALA A 215 -3.26 -61.01 -13.39
N LYS A 216 -2.74 -60.29 -12.39
CA LYS A 216 -1.45 -60.50 -11.72
C LYS A 216 -1.60 -59.94 -10.30
N LYS A 217 -1.74 -60.84 -9.33
CA LYS A 217 -0.68 -61.33 -8.43
C LYS A 217 -0.38 -60.28 -7.37
N ASP A 218 -0.77 -60.64 -6.16
CA ASP A 218 -0.65 -59.91 -4.89
C ASP A 218 0.84 -59.72 -4.55
N ASP A 219 1.47 -58.72 -5.17
CA ASP A 219 2.81 -58.27 -4.84
C ASP A 219 2.69 -57.18 -3.78
N GLY A 220 3.23 -57.49 -2.59
CA GLY A 220 3.15 -56.71 -1.36
C GLY A 220 3.13 -55.20 -1.57
N ALA A 221 2.02 -54.59 -1.17
CA ALA A 221 1.76 -53.17 -1.29
C ALA A 221 2.89 -52.34 -0.65
N LEU A 222 3.62 -51.61 -1.50
CA LEU A 222 4.53 -50.56 -1.06
C LEU A 222 3.77 -49.53 -0.22
N PRO A 223 4.38 -49.01 0.86
CA PRO A 223 3.72 -48.07 1.76
C PRO A 223 3.22 -46.86 0.98
N LYS A 224 1.90 -46.62 1.02
CA LYS A 224 1.29 -45.45 0.38
C LYS A 224 1.99 -44.19 0.89
N PRO A 225 2.41 -43.28 -0.01
CA PRO A 225 3.05 -42.03 0.39
C PRO A 225 2.08 -41.25 1.28
N TYR A 226 2.60 -40.83 2.43
CA TYR A 226 1.84 -40.16 3.47
C TYR A 226 1.15 -38.90 2.92
N ASN A 227 -0.19 -38.92 2.86
CA ASN A 227 -0.97 -37.81 2.37
C ASN A 227 -1.56 -37.04 3.55
N TRP A 228 -0.89 -35.96 3.94
CA TRP A 228 -1.30 -35.11 5.05
C TRP A 228 -2.76 -34.62 4.93
N ALA A 229 -3.26 -34.44 3.70
CA ALA A 229 -4.62 -33.96 3.47
C ALA A 229 -5.68 -34.98 3.91
N GLU A 230 -5.44 -36.28 3.72
CA GLU A 230 -6.36 -37.32 4.19
C GLU A 230 -6.36 -37.41 5.73
N GLU A 231 -5.21 -37.18 6.36
CA GLU A 231 -5.11 -37.23 7.81
C GLU A 231 -5.82 -36.05 8.48
N VAL A 232 -5.71 -34.84 7.93
CA VAL A 232 -6.45 -33.67 8.44
C VAL A 232 -7.96 -33.86 8.28
N VAL A 233 -8.42 -34.43 7.16
CA VAL A 233 -9.84 -34.75 6.96
C VAL A 233 -10.29 -35.82 7.95
N LYS A 234 -9.50 -36.87 8.16
CA LYS A 234 -9.80 -37.93 9.12
C LYS A 234 -9.85 -37.40 10.56
N ALA A 235 -8.92 -36.51 10.92
CA ALA A 235 -8.90 -35.84 12.22
C ALA A 235 -10.06 -34.86 12.43
N SER A 236 -10.62 -34.29 11.35
CA SER A 236 -11.81 -33.41 11.43
C SER A 236 -13.13 -34.17 11.58
N LEU A 237 -13.15 -35.46 11.25
CA LEU A 237 -14.32 -36.34 11.35
C LEU A 237 -14.36 -37.12 12.67
N ASP A 238 -13.29 -37.07 13.47
CA ASP A 238 -13.27 -37.70 14.78
C ASP A 238 -14.18 -36.93 15.76
N PRO A 239 -15.24 -37.54 16.32
CA PRO A 239 -16.15 -36.88 17.24
C PRO A 239 -15.45 -36.32 18.48
N GLN A 240 -14.28 -36.86 18.85
CA GLN A 240 -13.48 -36.35 19.97
C GLN A 240 -12.72 -35.06 19.65
N ASN A 241 -12.60 -34.68 18.37
CA ASN A 241 -11.94 -33.46 17.92
C ASN A 241 -12.93 -32.30 17.67
N GLN A 242 -14.18 -32.45 18.12
CA GLN A 242 -15.13 -31.33 18.16
C GLN A 242 -14.65 -30.34 19.22
N TRP A 243 -14.05 -29.25 18.75
CA TRP A 243 -13.71 -28.12 19.60
C TRP A 243 -15.00 -27.56 20.22
N GLU A 244 -15.20 -27.84 21.50
CA GLU A 244 -16.21 -27.17 22.29
C GLU A 244 -15.76 -25.72 22.49
N PHE A 245 -16.42 -24.81 21.79
CA PHE A 245 -16.26 -23.39 22.08
C PHE A 245 -16.79 -23.15 23.49
N PRO A 246 -16.01 -22.54 24.40
CA PRO A 246 -16.51 -22.23 25.72
C PRO A 246 -17.78 -21.42 25.57
N ALA A 247 -18.90 -21.99 26.01
CA ALA A 247 -20.16 -21.28 26.03
C ALA A 247 -19.94 -19.98 26.81
N PRO A 248 -20.47 -18.84 26.35
CA PRO A 248 -20.37 -17.60 27.08
C PRO A 248 -21.09 -17.79 28.41
N SER A 249 -20.34 -18.15 29.45
CA SER A 249 -20.83 -18.24 30.82
C SER A 249 -21.35 -16.86 31.16
N GLY A 250 -22.66 -16.77 31.37
CA GLY A 250 -23.40 -15.52 31.43
C GLY A 250 -22.90 -14.52 32.48
N LYS A 251 -23.41 -13.30 32.31
CA LYS A 251 -23.27 -12.10 33.16
C LYS A 251 -22.10 -11.17 32.82
N ALA A 252 -22.16 -10.57 31.63
CA ALA A 252 -21.70 -9.20 31.47
C ALA A 252 -22.85 -8.39 30.85
N GLY A 253 -23.68 -7.82 31.73
CA GLY A 253 -24.69 -6.85 31.34
C GLY A 253 -24.00 -5.59 30.80
N TYR A 254 -23.83 -5.51 29.48
CA TYR A 254 -23.54 -4.24 28.83
C TYR A 254 -24.82 -3.41 28.81
N VAL A 255 -25.01 -2.65 29.88
CA VAL A 255 -25.91 -1.50 29.92
C VAL A 255 -25.42 -0.52 28.85
N ARG A 256 -26.12 -0.46 27.70
CA ARG A 256 -25.97 0.64 26.74
C ARG A 256 -26.46 1.92 27.43
N ASN A 257 -25.53 2.66 28.02
CA ASN A 257 -25.76 4.06 28.38
C ASN A 257 -25.74 4.89 27.10
N LEU A 258 -26.92 5.03 26.49
CA LEU A 258 -27.24 6.12 25.57
C LEU A 258 -27.27 7.42 26.39
N ARG A 259 -26.11 8.06 26.57
CA ARG A 259 -26.06 9.46 27.01
C ARG A 259 -26.32 10.34 25.81
N SER A 260 -27.40 11.11 25.88
CA SER A 260 -27.69 12.22 24.99
C SER A 260 -26.51 13.21 25.02
N VAL A 261 -26.02 13.54 23.83
CA VAL A 261 -25.07 14.63 23.64
C VAL A 261 -25.86 15.92 23.78
N GLY A 262 -25.68 16.59 24.92
CA GLY A 262 -26.19 17.93 25.16
C GLY A 262 -25.39 18.98 24.39
N ASP A 263 -26.14 19.93 23.85
CA ASP A 263 -25.69 21.22 23.31
C ASP A 263 -24.56 21.85 24.13
N ARG A 264 -23.50 22.25 23.43
CA ARG A 264 -22.56 23.26 23.92
C ARG A 264 -22.51 24.40 22.92
N SER A 265 -23.29 25.44 23.21
CA SER A 265 -23.08 26.78 22.67
C SER A 265 -21.80 27.36 23.30
N TRP A 266 -20.91 27.89 22.45
CA TRP A 266 -19.78 28.70 22.87
C TRP A 266 -20.13 30.16 22.62
N ALA A 267 -20.23 30.94 23.71
CA ALA A 267 -20.26 32.39 23.64
C ALA A 267 -18.82 32.89 23.51
N VAL A 268 -18.62 33.76 22.51
CA VAL A 268 -17.38 34.50 22.27
C VAL A 268 -17.42 35.77 23.13
N SER A 269 -16.31 36.10 23.78
CA SER A 269 -15.99 37.43 24.31
C SER A 269 -14.56 37.76 23.93
#